data_AF-A0A6A4V8Q6-F1
#
_entry.id   AF-A0A6A4V8Q6-F1
#
_cell.length_a   1.000
_cell.length_b   1.000
_cell.length_c   1.000
_cell.angle_alpha   90.00
_cell.angle_beta   90.00
_cell.angle_gamma   90.00
#
_symmetry.space_group_name_H-M   'P 1'
#
loop_
_entity.id
_entity.type
_entity.pdbx_description
1 polymer ?
#
loop_
_entity_poly.entity_id
_entity_poly.type
_entity_poly.pdbx_seq_one_letter_code
_entity_poly.pdbx_strand_id
1 'polypeptide(L)'
;MVIEVYNLSKLRLKYGGCVFSSTEVAPSIQQVDQTFGATHPGIYDRERHLFLLNFRGLTFQFPVEPKFEPRFAGGLGSLQFPGGGSPLVSQMSIYSGSSRTATEAPPMPVSCFGGQVYTEKCDVIREDDVTKGVRLHLLAASDTHLGADSEPTHLVREVQFGDSCQDVATLLGAPTKVFYKSEDKMKIHSPFAHKRAASRRSDFFFNYFTLGIDILFDARTHRAKKILLHTNFPGHYNFNMYHRCNFDLSVDPHSSIINTTTDGVHIRADTKWESVCGTLKPSSRPVVLNRASTTNTSNPFGSTLCYGVEDFICEVRTRR
;
A
#
# COMPACT_ATOMS: atom_id res chain seq x y z
N MET A 1 -10.11 0.60 -2.86
CA MET A 1 -9.92 -0.30 -4.02
C MET A 1 -11.26 -0.95 -4.37
N VAL A 2 -11.70 -0.91 -5.63
CA VAL A 2 -12.94 -1.56 -6.08
C VAL A 2 -12.58 -2.70 -7.02
N ILE A 3 -13.18 -3.88 -6.81
CA ILE A 3 -13.12 -5.01 -7.74
C ILE A 3 -14.40 -4.99 -8.56
N GLU A 4 -14.26 -4.90 -9.88
CA GLU A 4 -15.40 -4.90 -10.81
C GLU A 4 -15.46 -6.19 -11.61
N VAL A 5 -16.66 -6.78 -11.69
CA VAL A 5 -16.94 -8.01 -12.41
C VAL A 5 -18.00 -7.72 -13.46
N TYR A 6 -17.63 -7.83 -14.74
CA TYR A 6 -18.50 -7.48 -15.87
C TYR A 6 -19.20 -8.69 -16.50
N ASN A 7 -18.59 -9.88 -16.45
CA ASN A 7 -19.15 -11.08 -17.06
C ASN A 7 -19.36 -12.16 -16.00
N LEU A 8 -20.48 -12.07 -15.30
CA LEU A 8 -20.81 -12.95 -14.18
C LEU A 8 -21.12 -14.38 -14.62
N SER A 9 -21.61 -14.61 -15.84
CA SER A 9 -21.94 -15.97 -16.33
C SER A 9 -20.71 -16.86 -16.54
N LYS A 10 -19.53 -16.26 -16.67
CA LYS A 10 -18.24 -16.98 -16.70
C LYS A 10 -17.73 -17.38 -15.32
N LEU A 11 -18.40 -16.95 -14.25
CA LEU A 11 -17.99 -17.18 -12.88
C LEU A 11 -19.06 -17.95 -12.12
N ARG A 12 -18.64 -18.94 -11.33
CA ARG A 12 -19.50 -19.56 -10.34
C ARG A 12 -19.39 -18.79 -9.03
N LEU A 13 -20.39 -17.97 -8.72
CA LEU A 13 -20.43 -17.12 -7.53
C LEU A 13 -21.45 -17.66 -6.53
N LYS A 14 -21.05 -17.65 -5.24
CA LYS A 14 -21.89 -18.10 -4.13
C LYS A 14 -21.80 -17.13 -2.95
N TYR A 15 -22.91 -17.00 -2.22
CA TYR A 15 -22.98 -16.26 -0.95
C TYR A 15 -23.81 -17.08 0.04
N GLY A 16 -23.33 -17.24 1.28
CA GLY A 16 -24.02 -18.06 2.29
C GLY A 16 -24.24 -19.52 1.88
N GLY A 17 -23.47 -20.05 0.93
CA GLY A 17 -23.67 -21.39 0.35
C GLY A 17 -24.64 -21.44 -0.83
N CYS A 18 -25.43 -20.39 -1.07
CA CYS A 18 -26.33 -20.26 -2.20
C CYS A 18 -25.59 -19.76 -3.46
N VAL A 19 -25.77 -20.45 -4.59
CA VAL A 19 -25.22 -20.04 -5.89
C VAL A 19 -26.16 -19.01 -6.52
N PHE A 20 -25.65 -17.85 -6.89
CA PHE A 20 -26.45 -16.80 -7.56
C PHE A 20 -25.99 -16.47 -8.98
N SER A 21 -24.83 -17.00 -9.39
CA SER A 21 -24.34 -16.89 -10.76
C SER A 21 -23.53 -18.13 -11.10
N SER A 22 -23.83 -18.75 -12.24
CA SER A 22 -23.05 -19.82 -12.86
C SER A 22 -23.42 -19.96 -14.34
N THR A 23 -22.90 -20.98 -15.02
CA THR A 23 -23.36 -21.37 -16.36
C THR A 23 -24.82 -21.85 -16.38
N GLU A 24 -25.34 -22.30 -15.23
CA GLU A 24 -26.69 -22.86 -15.09
C GLU A 24 -27.66 -21.89 -14.39
N VAL A 25 -27.12 -20.94 -13.60
CA VAL A 25 -27.89 -19.98 -12.81
C VAL A 25 -27.61 -18.57 -13.31
N ALA A 26 -28.62 -17.92 -13.90
CA ALA A 26 -28.49 -16.55 -14.36
C ALA A 26 -28.54 -15.56 -13.17
N PRO A 27 -27.63 -14.56 -13.12
CA PRO A 27 -27.60 -13.57 -12.05
C PRO A 27 -28.70 -12.52 -12.27
N SER A 28 -29.94 -12.89 -12.01
CA SER A 28 -31.12 -12.03 -12.17
C SER A 28 -31.36 -11.21 -10.89
N ILE A 29 -32.11 -10.09 -10.99
CA ILE A 29 -32.46 -9.30 -9.80
C ILE A 29 -33.24 -10.13 -8.75
N GLN A 30 -34.09 -11.07 -9.19
CA GLN A 30 -34.79 -12.00 -8.30
C GLN A 30 -33.82 -12.95 -7.61
N GLN A 31 -32.82 -13.47 -8.33
CA GLN A 31 -31.80 -14.35 -7.75
C GLN A 31 -30.95 -13.59 -6.73
N VAL A 32 -30.63 -12.32 -6.99
CA VAL A 32 -29.93 -11.44 -6.05
C VAL A 32 -30.78 -11.20 -4.80
N ASP A 33 -32.06 -10.86 -4.95
CA ASP A 33 -32.98 -10.66 -3.82
C ASP A 33 -33.13 -11.93 -2.96
N GLN A 34 -33.28 -13.09 -3.59
CA GLN A 34 -33.34 -14.38 -2.89
C GLN A 34 -32.04 -14.73 -2.14
N THR A 35 -30.88 -14.36 -2.69
CA THR A 35 -29.57 -14.75 -2.14
C THR A 35 -29.08 -13.79 -1.05
N PHE A 36 -29.25 -12.49 -1.25
CA PHE A 36 -28.72 -11.46 -0.36
C PHE A 36 -29.79 -10.84 0.55
N GLY A 37 -31.07 -11.09 0.27
CA GLY A 37 -32.20 -10.59 1.04
C GLY A 37 -32.46 -9.10 0.82
N ALA A 38 -33.22 -8.54 1.76
CA ALA A 38 -33.63 -7.14 1.72
C ALA A 38 -32.44 -6.19 1.78
N THR A 39 -32.57 -5.07 1.08
CA THR A 39 -31.58 -3.99 1.11
C THR A 39 -32.23 -2.62 1.00
N HIS A 40 -31.44 -1.54 1.11
CA HIS A 40 -31.89 -0.19 0.87
C HIS A 40 -32.53 -0.04 -0.53
N PRO A 41 -33.45 0.91 -0.72
CA PRO A 41 -34.03 1.18 -2.03
C PRO A 41 -32.95 1.35 -3.10
N GLY A 42 -33.10 0.63 -4.22
CA GLY A 42 -32.19 0.76 -5.34
C GLY A 42 -32.24 2.16 -5.95
N ILE A 43 -31.11 2.59 -6.49
CA ILE A 43 -30.90 3.94 -7.03
C ILE A 43 -30.92 3.84 -8.56
N TYR A 44 -31.71 4.67 -9.22
CA TYR A 44 -31.70 4.77 -10.68
C TYR A 44 -30.77 5.90 -11.14
N ASP A 45 -29.75 5.54 -11.89
CA ASP A 45 -28.85 6.46 -12.59
C ASP A 45 -29.40 6.72 -13.99
N ARG A 46 -30.02 7.90 -14.16
CA ARG A 46 -30.63 8.33 -15.43
C ARG A 46 -29.62 8.56 -16.54
N GLU A 47 -28.41 9.01 -16.22
CA GLU A 47 -27.38 9.32 -17.23
C GLU A 47 -26.81 8.03 -17.83
N ARG A 48 -26.64 7.01 -16.99
CA ARG A 48 -26.08 5.71 -17.41
C ARG A 48 -27.14 4.70 -17.80
N HIS A 49 -28.41 5.00 -17.53
CA HIS A 49 -29.53 4.07 -17.68
C HIS A 49 -29.29 2.77 -16.88
N LEU A 50 -28.80 2.94 -15.64
CA LEU A 50 -28.45 1.84 -14.74
C LEU A 50 -29.29 1.88 -13.48
N PHE A 51 -29.75 0.72 -13.05
CA PHE A 51 -30.35 0.51 -11.75
C PHE A 51 -29.33 -0.13 -10.81
N LEU A 52 -29.05 0.54 -9.69
CA LEU A 52 -28.04 0.17 -8.71
C LEU A 52 -28.70 -0.43 -7.47
N LEU A 53 -28.30 -1.64 -7.12
CA LEU A 53 -28.69 -2.27 -5.86
C LEU A 53 -27.47 -2.40 -4.96
N ASN A 54 -27.47 -1.65 -3.85
CA ASN A 54 -26.33 -1.56 -2.94
C ASN A 54 -26.51 -2.49 -1.75
N PHE A 55 -25.44 -3.14 -1.33
CA PHE A 55 -25.28 -3.89 -0.09
C PHE A 55 -23.98 -3.42 0.57
N ARG A 56 -23.76 -3.76 1.84
CA ARG A 56 -22.49 -3.43 2.50
C ARG A 56 -21.34 -4.16 1.79
N GLY A 57 -20.44 -3.39 1.19
CA GLY A 57 -19.27 -3.89 0.45
C GLY A 57 -19.56 -4.49 -0.94
N LEU A 58 -20.79 -4.36 -1.45
CA LEU A 58 -21.19 -4.97 -2.72
C LEU A 58 -22.26 -4.13 -3.43
N THR A 59 -22.14 -3.93 -4.74
CA THR A 59 -23.18 -3.30 -5.55
C THR A 59 -23.43 -4.10 -6.82
N PHE A 60 -24.71 -4.30 -7.16
CA PHE A 60 -25.15 -4.86 -8.44
C PHE A 60 -25.72 -3.77 -9.34
N GLN A 61 -25.41 -3.84 -10.64
CA GLN A 61 -25.88 -2.92 -11.65
C GLN A 61 -26.68 -3.66 -12.72
N PHE A 62 -27.90 -3.18 -12.95
CA PHE A 62 -28.83 -3.73 -13.92
C PHE A 62 -29.07 -2.68 -15.02
N PRO A 63 -28.88 -3.02 -16.29
CA PRO A 63 -29.19 -2.10 -17.37
C PRO A 63 -30.70 -1.94 -17.47
N VAL A 64 -31.16 -0.70 -17.64
CA VAL A 64 -32.58 -0.36 -17.75
C VAL A 64 -32.80 0.43 -19.01
N GLU A 65 -33.70 0.00 -19.87
CA GLU A 65 -34.01 0.76 -21.08
C GLU A 65 -34.65 2.13 -20.75
N PRO A 66 -34.29 3.23 -21.43
CA PRO A 66 -34.69 4.60 -21.07
C PRO A 66 -36.20 4.86 -20.97
N LYS A 67 -37.01 4.08 -21.70
CA LYS A 67 -38.48 4.15 -21.72
C LYS A 67 -39.14 3.49 -20.50
N PHE A 68 -38.39 2.74 -19.70
CA PHE A 68 -38.85 2.08 -18.49
C PHE A 68 -38.14 2.68 -17.29
N GLU A 69 -38.49 3.92 -16.94
CA GLU A 69 -38.05 4.48 -15.67
C GLU A 69 -38.72 3.67 -14.54
N PRO A 70 -37.95 3.05 -13.64
CA PRO A 70 -38.53 2.22 -12.59
C PRO A 70 -39.32 3.11 -11.63
N ARG A 71 -40.66 3.03 -11.68
CA ARG A 71 -41.54 3.66 -10.68
C ARG A 71 -41.45 2.86 -9.38
N PHE A 72 -40.71 3.41 -8.41
CA PHE A 72 -40.56 2.81 -7.09
C PHE A 72 -41.89 2.91 -6.32
N ALA A 73 -42.66 1.81 -6.26
CA ALA A 73 -43.91 1.76 -5.48
C ALA A 73 -43.86 0.76 -4.32
N GLY A 74 -42.84 -0.12 -4.24
CA GLY A 74 -42.66 -1.01 -3.10
C GLY A 74 -41.65 -2.13 -3.36
N GLY A 75 -40.41 -1.98 -2.87
CA GLY A 75 -39.38 -3.03 -2.91
C GLY A 75 -38.92 -3.46 -4.31
N LEU A 76 -37.92 -4.37 -4.34
CA LEU A 76 -37.31 -4.91 -5.56
C LEU A 76 -38.32 -5.60 -6.50
N GLY A 77 -39.34 -6.25 -5.93
CA GLY A 77 -40.39 -6.94 -6.69
C GLY A 77 -41.39 -6.04 -7.42
N SER A 78 -41.39 -4.72 -7.17
CA SER A 78 -42.27 -3.76 -7.88
C SER A 78 -41.70 -3.28 -9.22
N LEU A 79 -40.45 -3.62 -9.53
CA LEU A 79 -39.77 -3.19 -10.75
C LEU A 79 -40.27 -4.00 -11.95
N GLN A 80 -41.00 -3.35 -12.84
CA GLN A 80 -41.47 -3.95 -14.08
C GLN A 80 -40.47 -3.65 -15.20
N PHE A 81 -39.92 -4.71 -15.79
CA PHE A 81 -39.01 -4.64 -16.92
C PHE A 81 -39.70 -5.19 -18.18
N PRO A 82 -39.31 -4.71 -19.39
CA PRO A 82 -39.95 -5.12 -20.64
C PRO A 82 -40.00 -6.64 -20.82
N GLY A 83 -41.15 -7.15 -21.26
CA GLY A 83 -41.34 -8.57 -21.57
C GLY A 83 -41.52 -9.51 -20.37
N GLY A 84 -41.64 -8.98 -19.14
CA GLY A 84 -41.81 -9.79 -17.94
C GLY A 84 -40.54 -10.53 -17.49
N GLY A 85 -39.41 -10.30 -18.17
CA GLY A 85 -38.12 -10.85 -17.82
C GLY A 85 -37.49 -10.14 -16.62
N SER A 86 -36.86 -10.90 -15.74
CA SER A 86 -36.05 -10.35 -14.65
C SER A 86 -34.72 -9.84 -15.23
N PRO A 87 -34.33 -8.57 -15.04
CA PRO A 87 -33.08 -8.05 -15.56
C PRO A 87 -31.89 -8.80 -14.97
N LEU A 88 -30.84 -8.92 -15.77
CA LEU A 88 -29.61 -9.58 -15.39
C LEU A 88 -28.59 -8.55 -14.91
N VAL A 89 -27.75 -8.96 -13.96
CA VAL A 89 -26.60 -8.18 -13.51
C VAL A 89 -25.65 -7.99 -14.69
N SER A 90 -25.42 -6.73 -15.06
CA SER A 90 -24.41 -6.33 -16.05
C SER A 90 -23.04 -6.09 -15.41
N GLN A 91 -23.02 -5.63 -14.17
CA GLN A 91 -21.80 -5.40 -13.43
C GLN A 91 -22.02 -5.63 -11.94
N MET A 92 -21.07 -6.30 -11.30
CA MET A 92 -20.98 -6.43 -9.85
C MET A 92 -19.72 -5.72 -9.36
N SER A 93 -19.81 -5.00 -8.25
CA SER A 93 -18.68 -4.30 -7.64
C SER A 93 -18.51 -4.70 -6.20
N ILE A 94 -17.31 -5.16 -5.84
CA ILE A 94 -16.93 -5.52 -4.48
C ILE A 94 -15.98 -4.45 -3.97
N TYR A 95 -16.22 -3.94 -2.76
CA TYR A 95 -15.42 -2.87 -2.17
C TYR A 95 -15.44 -2.97 -0.63
N SER A 96 -14.46 -2.33 0.02
CA SER A 96 -14.51 -2.11 1.47
C SER A 96 -15.15 -0.75 1.72
N GLY A 97 -16.22 -0.69 2.52
CA GLY A 97 -16.94 0.55 2.83
C GLY A 97 -18.45 0.41 2.73
N SER A 98 -19.17 1.49 3.04
CA SER A 98 -20.64 1.55 3.01
C SER A 98 -21.20 1.82 1.62
N SER A 99 -20.39 2.37 0.71
CA SER A 99 -20.79 2.68 -0.67
C SER A 99 -19.60 2.65 -1.62
N ARG A 100 -19.86 2.61 -2.93
CA ARG A 100 -18.82 2.75 -3.97
C ARG A 100 -18.00 4.02 -3.81
N THR A 101 -18.61 5.14 -3.40
CA THR A 101 -17.92 6.43 -3.24
C THR A 101 -17.09 6.51 -1.96
N ALA A 102 -17.49 5.80 -0.91
CA ALA A 102 -16.77 5.71 0.36
C ALA A 102 -15.86 4.47 0.42
N THR A 103 -15.26 4.09 -0.72
CA THR A 103 -14.44 2.89 -0.79
C THR A 103 -13.04 3.13 -0.21
N GLU A 104 -12.64 2.32 0.76
CA GLU A 104 -11.30 2.33 1.34
C GLU A 104 -10.52 1.06 0.97
N ALA A 105 -9.23 1.02 1.29
CA ALA A 105 -8.45 -0.22 1.20
C ALA A 105 -8.85 -1.10 2.41
N PRO A 106 -9.17 -2.39 2.22
CA PRO A 106 -9.47 -3.25 3.36
C PRO A 106 -8.21 -3.38 4.25
N PRO A 107 -8.37 -3.38 5.58
CA PRO A 107 -7.26 -3.63 6.48
C PRO A 107 -6.72 -5.05 6.29
N MET A 108 -5.47 -5.27 6.67
CA MET A 108 -4.92 -6.62 6.70
C MET A 108 -5.67 -7.45 7.75
N PRO A 109 -6.21 -8.64 7.40
CA PRO A 109 -6.88 -9.49 8.38
C PRO A 109 -5.92 -9.91 9.49
N VAL A 110 -6.38 -9.89 10.75
CA VAL A 110 -5.55 -10.29 11.91
C VAL A 110 -5.09 -11.74 11.81
N SER A 111 -5.87 -12.62 11.18
CA SER A 111 -5.47 -14.00 10.88
C SER A 111 -4.22 -14.10 9.99
N CYS A 112 -3.90 -13.06 9.23
CA CYS A 112 -2.68 -13.00 8.41
C CYS A 112 -1.45 -12.56 9.20
N PHE A 113 -1.59 -12.11 10.45
CA PHE A 113 -0.47 -11.53 11.19
C PHE A 113 0.54 -12.60 11.62
N GLY A 114 0.10 -13.84 11.90
CA GLY A 114 0.99 -14.94 12.24
C GLY A 114 1.90 -14.66 13.45
N GLY A 115 1.41 -13.88 14.42
CA GLY A 115 2.19 -13.42 15.59
C GLY A 115 3.24 -12.36 15.27
N GLN A 116 3.27 -11.81 14.06
CA GLN A 116 4.16 -10.74 13.66
C GLN A 116 3.52 -9.36 13.87
N VAL A 117 4.38 -8.35 13.89
CA VAL A 117 4.00 -6.93 13.91
C VAL A 117 4.16 -6.37 12.50
N TYR A 118 3.19 -5.59 12.05
CA TYR A 118 3.18 -4.93 10.74
C TYR A 118 3.17 -3.41 10.87
N THR A 119 3.71 -2.70 9.89
CA THR A 119 3.58 -1.24 9.81
C THR A 119 2.33 -0.88 9.01
N GLU A 120 1.42 -0.14 9.62
CA GLU A 120 0.27 0.48 8.94
C GLU A 120 0.69 1.75 8.19
N LYS A 121 1.42 2.63 8.89
CA LYS A 121 1.89 3.93 8.40
C LYS A 121 3.27 4.27 8.98
N CYS A 122 4.08 4.99 8.23
CA CYS A 122 5.39 5.50 8.66
C CYS A 122 5.50 7.00 8.42
N ASP A 123 5.43 7.84 9.45
CA ASP A 123 5.68 9.27 9.29
C ASP A 123 7.20 9.53 9.35
N VAL A 124 7.73 10.26 8.38
CA VAL A 124 9.14 10.71 8.43
C VAL A 124 9.22 11.96 9.30
N ILE A 125 10.02 11.89 10.37
CA ILE A 125 10.18 12.98 11.34
C ILE A 125 11.24 13.95 10.80
N ARG A 126 10.86 15.21 10.55
CA ARG A 126 11.75 16.28 10.12
C ARG A 126 11.63 17.49 11.04
N GLU A 127 12.77 18.11 11.32
CA GLU A 127 12.88 19.38 12.05
C GLU A 127 13.93 20.23 11.33
N ASP A 128 13.62 21.50 11.06
CA ASP A 128 14.49 22.46 10.37
C ASP A 128 15.11 21.89 9.09
N ASP A 129 14.29 21.28 8.24
CA ASP A 129 14.70 20.62 6.98
C ASP A 129 15.69 19.46 7.13
N VAL A 130 15.80 18.91 8.33
CA VAL A 130 16.65 17.75 8.64
C VAL A 130 15.79 16.59 9.13
N THR A 131 15.93 15.45 8.47
CA THR A 131 15.32 14.18 8.87
C THR A 131 15.97 13.69 10.16
N LYS A 132 15.15 13.51 11.20
CA LYS A 132 15.57 13.02 12.52
C LYS A 132 15.35 11.53 12.70
N GLY A 133 14.37 10.96 11.99
CA GLY A 133 13.98 9.57 12.16
C GLY A 133 12.63 9.25 11.54
N VAL A 134 11.98 8.21 12.06
CA VAL A 134 10.65 7.76 11.62
C VAL A 134 9.76 7.43 12.80
N ARG A 135 8.47 7.71 12.65
CA ARG A 135 7.39 7.28 13.55
C ARG A 135 6.59 6.19 12.86
N LEU A 136 6.58 4.99 13.43
CA LEU A 136 5.88 3.82 12.94
C LEU A 136 4.57 3.65 13.71
N HIS A 137 3.48 3.53 12.97
CA HIS A 137 2.17 3.08 13.45
C HIS A 137 2.11 1.58 13.18
N LEU A 138 2.18 0.80 14.24
CA LEU A 138 2.35 -0.64 14.22
C LEU A 138 1.04 -1.34 14.56
N LEU A 139 0.79 -2.45 13.88
CA LEU A 139 -0.32 -3.37 14.12
C LEU A 139 0.22 -4.69 14.63
N ALA A 140 -0.30 -5.16 15.76
CA ALA A 140 0.00 -6.47 16.32
C ALA A 140 -1.29 -7.24 16.60
N ALA A 141 -1.24 -8.57 16.55
CA ALA A 141 -2.37 -9.38 16.98
C ALA A 141 -2.56 -9.20 18.49
N SER A 142 -3.81 -9.06 18.95
CA SER A 142 -4.10 -9.07 20.39
C SER A 142 -3.84 -10.48 20.95
N ASP A 143 -3.23 -10.56 22.13
CA ASP A 143 -2.70 -11.78 22.77
C ASP A 143 -3.81 -12.71 23.34
N THR A 144 -5.03 -12.64 22.82
CA THR A 144 -6.16 -13.40 23.34
C THR A 144 -6.68 -14.41 22.34
N HIS A 145 -6.84 -15.65 22.81
CA HIS A 145 -7.48 -16.81 22.18
C HIS A 145 -8.95 -16.59 21.74
N LEU A 146 -9.27 -15.50 21.04
CA LEU A 146 -10.64 -15.12 20.70
C LEU A 146 -10.76 -14.74 19.22
N GLY A 147 -11.19 -15.71 18.41
CA GLY A 147 -11.91 -15.50 17.14
C GLY A 147 -11.19 -14.75 16.01
N ALA A 148 -11.75 -14.85 14.81
CA ALA A 148 -11.31 -14.08 13.64
C ALA A 148 -11.68 -12.58 13.72
N ASP A 149 -12.44 -12.18 14.75
CA ASP A 149 -13.05 -10.86 14.91
C ASP A 149 -12.33 -9.96 15.94
N SER A 150 -11.16 -10.38 16.45
CA SER A 150 -10.36 -9.53 17.34
C SER A 150 -9.71 -8.38 16.56
N GLU A 151 -9.95 -7.15 16.98
CA GLU A 151 -9.26 -5.96 16.43
C GLU A 151 -7.76 -6.01 16.72
N PRO A 152 -6.90 -5.56 15.79
CA PRO A 152 -5.48 -5.49 16.02
C PRO A 152 -5.14 -4.44 17.10
N THR A 153 -4.09 -4.70 17.85
CA THR A 153 -3.51 -3.74 18.78
C THR A 153 -2.68 -2.72 18.01
N HIS A 154 -2.95 -1.43 18.21
CA HIS A 154 -2.18 -0.33 17.63
C HIS A 154 -1.10 0.16 18.59
N LEU A 155 0.13 0.31 18.08
CA LEU A 155 1.27 0.83 18.83
C LEU A 155 1.97 1.92 18.02
N VAL A 156 2.39 2.99 18.67
CA VAL A 156 3.22 4.03 18.02
C VAL A 156 4.63 3.95 18.59
N ARG A 157 5.62 3.88 17.71
CA ARG A 157 7.05 3.81 18.07
C ARG A 157 7.85 4.75 17.19
N GLU A 158 8.82 5.43 17.78
CA GLU A 158 9.73 6.33 17.05
C GLU A 158 11.13 5.75 17.07
N VAL A 159 11.79 5.76 15.91
CA VAL A 159 13.21 5.43 15.79
C VAL A 159 13.94 6.63 15.23
N GLN A 160 14.92 7.13 15.96
CA GLN A 160 15.72 8.28 15.61
C GLN A 160 17.10 7.88 15.10
N PHE A 161 17.69 8.74 14.26
CA PHE A 161 19.11 8.65 13.97
C PHE A 161 19.90 8.87 15.25
N GLY A 162 20.88 8.01 15.49
CA GLY A 162 21.63 7.97 16.73
C GLY A 162 21.18 6.89 17.71
N ASP A 163 19.98 6.33 17.61
CA ASP A 163 19.52 5.27 18.52
C ASP A 163 20.43 4.05 18.47
N SER A 164 20.67 3.42 19.63
CA SER A 164 21.47 2.20 19.67
C SER A 164 20.68 1.02 19.08
N CYS A 165 21.38 -0.03 18.64
CA CYS A 165 20.70 -1.23 18.18
C CYS A 165 19.85 -1.91 19.28
N GLN A 166 20.20 -1.72 20.56
CA GLN A 166 19.41 -2.20 21.70
C GLN A 166 18.11 -1.41 21.87
N ASP A 167 18.17 -0.08 21.74
CA ASP A 167 16.99 0.77 21.81
C ASP A 167 16.00 0.42 20.68
N VAL A 168 16.52 0.31 19.45
CA VAL A 168 15.71 -0.08 18.28
C VAL A 168 15.08 -1.47 18.47
N ALA A 169 15.84 -2.45 18.95
CA ALA A 169 15.31 -3.80 19.18
C ALA A 169 14.28 -3.84 20.32
N THR A 170 14.40 -2.96 21.31
CA THR A 170 13.42 -2.81 22.40
C THR A 170 12.12 -2.19 21.89
N LEU A 171 12.21 -1.22 20.97
CA LEU A 171 11.05 -0.52 20.42
C LEU A 171 10.29 -1.35 19.38
N LEU A 172 11.02 -2.04 18.49
CA LEU A 172 10.45 -2.73 17.33
C LEU A 172 10.45 -4.25 17.43
N GLY A 173 11.10 -4.81 18.47
CA GLY A 173 11.37 -6.23 18.57
C GLY A 173 12.61 -6.66 17.78
N ALA A 174 12.85 -7.97 17.76
CA ALA A 174 13.98 -8.56 17.07
C ALA A 174 13.85 -8.37 15.54
N PRO A 175 14.94 -8.02 14.84
CA PRO A 175 14.90 -7.92 13.38
C PRO A 175 14.69 -9.28 12.74
N THR A 176 13.97 -9.32 11.62
CA THR A 176 13.77 -10.56 10.86
C THR A 176 15.09 -11.11 10.32
N LYS A 177 16.02 -10.22 9.98
CA LYS A 177 17.37 -10.60 9.54
C LYS A 177 18.39 -9.53 9.94
N VAL A 178 19.61 -9.98 10.22
CA VAL A 178 20.78 -9.11 10.38
C VAL A 178 21.72 -9.32 9.21
N PHE A 179 22.14 -8.23 8.55
CA PHE A 179 23.07 -8.29 7.43
C PHE A 179 24.30 -7.41 7.68
N TYR A 180 25.49 -8.00 7.64
CA TYR A 180 26.75 -7.28 7.78
C TYR A 180 27.31 -6.88 6.42
N LYS A 181 27.61 -5.59 6.24
CA LYS A 181 28.13 -5.05 4.98
C LYS A 181 29.55 -5.55 4.74
N SER A 182 29.73 -6.49 3.82
CA SER A 182 31.05 -7.10 3.57
C SER A 182 32.10 -6.09 3.13
N GLU A 183 31.77 -5.16 2.23
CA GLU A 183 32.65 -4.07 1.78
C GLU A 183 31.85 -2.83 1.36
N ASP A 184 32.40 -1.64 1.60
CA ASP A 184 31.81 -0.40 1.12
C ASP A 184 32.40 -0.02 -0.24
N LYS A 185 31.79 -0.57 -1.30
CA LYS A 185 32.25 -0.40 -2.69
C LYS A 185 32.36 1.06 -3.12
N MET A 186 31.63 1.99 -2.48
CA MET A 186 31.73 3.42 -2.76
C MET A 186 32.99 4.08 -2.19
N LYS A 187 33.72 3.42 -1.26
CA LYS A 187 34.97 3.96 -0.69
C LYS A 187 36.08 4.14 -1.73
N ILE A 188 36.01 3.46 -2.87
CA ILE A 188 36.98 3.64 -3.97
C ILE A 188 37.00 5.07 -4.52
N HIS A 189 35.89 5.81 -4.36
CA HIS A 189 35.78 7.20 -4.79
C HIS A 189 36.23 8.19 -3.71
N SER A 190 36.63 7.70 -2.53
CA SER A 190 37.18 8.55 -1.47
C SER A 190 38.62 8.93 -1.81
N PRO A 191 39.02 10.21 -1.70
CA PRO A 191 40.39 10.65 -1.95
C PRO A 191 41.43 9.99 -1.01
N PHE A 192 40.98 9.30 0.04
CA PHE A 192 41.81 8.57 1.00
C PHE A 192 41.66 7.04 0.94
N ALA A 193 41.15 6.49 -0.17
CA ALA A 193 40.90 5.05 -0.33
C ALA A 193 42.13 4.18 0.01
N HIS A 194 43.33 4.62 -0.39
CA HIS A 194 44.59 3.88 -0.15
C HIS A 194 45.14 3.99 1.28
N LYS A 195 44.68 4.94 2.10
CA LYS A 195 45.25 5.22 3.43
C LYS A 195 44.50 4.57 4.60
N ARG A 196 43.39 3.87 4.34
CA ARG A 196 42.58 3.25 5.40
C ARG A 196 42.75 1.73 5.35
N ALA A 197 43.33 1.17 6.42
CA ALA A 197 43.32 -0.26 6.68
C ALA A 197 41.88 -0.80 6.56
N ALA A 198 41.72 -2.02 6.04
CA ALA A 198 40.43 -2.71 6.00
C ALA A 198 39.77 -2.61 7.38
N SER A 199 38.57 -2.00 7.43
CA SER A 199 37.86 -1.84 8.69
C SER A 199 37.61 -3.22 9.28
N ARG A 200 38.12 -3.51 10.48
CA ARG A 200 37.87 -4.79 11.17
C ARG A 200 36.39 -5.01 11.52
N ARG A 201 35.57 -3.96 11.40
CA ARG A 201 34.14 -3.98 11.69
C ARG A 201 33.38 -3.40 10.51
N SER A 202 32.28 -4.05 10.18
CA SER A 202 31.38 -3.65 9.11
C SER A 202 30.08 -3.11 9.68
N ASP A 203 29.56 -2.06 9.04
CA ASP A 203 28.21 -1.59 9.33
C ASP A 203 27.24 -2.75 9.11
N PHE A 204 26.15 -2.76 9.85
CA PHE A 204 25.19 -3.86 9.80
C PHE A 204 23.76 -3.34 9.76
N PHE A 205 22.90 -4.08 9.08
CA PHE A 205 21.48 -3.78 8.95
C PHE A 205 20.67 -4.65 9.90
N PHE A 206 19.67 -4.05 10.51
CA PHE A 206 18.47 -4.74 10.96
C PHE A 206 17.42 -4.65 9.87
N ASN A 207 16.98 -5.79 9.37
CA ASN A 207 15.95 -5.89 8.34
C ASN A 207 14.63 -6.29 8.99
N TYR A 208 13.61 -5.43 8.88
CA TYR A 208 12.27 -5.66 9.39
C TYR A 208 11.31 -5.85 8.20
N PHE A 209 11.18 -7.09 7.73
CA PHE A 209 10.45 -7.39 6.50
C PHE A 209 8.96 -7.03 6.61
N THR A 210 8.32 -7.35 7.73
CA THR A 210 6.89 -7.03 7.98
C THR A 210 6.64 -5.55 8.23
N LEU A 211 7.67 -4.80 8.65
CA LEU A 211 7.59 -3.35 8.85
C LEU A 211 7.92 -2.56 7.59
N GLY A 212 8.47 -3.22 6.56
CA GLY A 212 8.89 -2.59 5.31
C GLY A 212 10.11 -1.68 5.45
N ILE A 213 10.95 -1.87 6.47
CA ILE A 213 12.11 -1.00 6.73
C ILE A 213 13.42 -1.77 6.96
N ASP A 214 14.54 -1.13 6.63
CA ASP A 214 15.86 -1.54 7.10
C ASP A 214 16.53 -0.39 7.86
N ILE A 215 17.24 -0.70 8.94
CA ILE A 215 17.99 0.27 9.74
C ILE A 215 19.47 -0.10 9.69
N LEU A 216 20.31 0.79 9.18
CA LEU A 216 21.76 0.65 9.15
C LEU A 216 22.37 1.22 10.42
N PHE A 217 23.15 0.39 11.10
CA PHE A 217 23.94 0.78 12.26
C PHE A 217 25.40 0.96 11.89
N ASP A 218 26.00 1.97 12.51
CA ASP A 218 27.44 2.18 12.44
C ASP A 218 28.22 1.09 13.18
N ALA A 219 29.23 0.52 12.54
CA ALA A 219 30.01 -0.59 13.10
C ALA A 219 30.80 -0.27 14.37
N ARG A 220 31.05 1.02 14.63
CA ARG A 220 31.86 1.48 15.77
C ARG A 220 30.97 1.87 16.94
N THR A 221 29.95 2.67 16.65
CA THR A 221 29.07 3.24 17.68
C THR A 221 27.81 2.42 17.92
N HIS A 222 27.49 1.48 17.03
CA HIS A 222 26.24 0.70 17.04
C HIS A 222 24.99 1.58 17.03
N ARG A 223 25.09 2.78 16.44
CA ARG A 223 24.02 3.77 16.34
C ARG A 223 23.42 3.83 14.94
N ALA A 224 22.11 4.02 14.87
CA ALA A 224 21.37 4.13 13.62
C ALA A 224 21.85 5.35 12.82
N LYS A 225 22.16 5.16 11.54
CA LYS A 225 22.66 6.24 10.66
C LYS A 225 22.01 6.29 9.27
N LYS A 226 21.22 5.28 8.91
CA LYS A 226 20.43 5.27 7.67
C LYS A 226 19.20 4.40 7.89
N ILE A 227 18.04 4.88 7.42
CA ILE A 227 16.78 4.12 7.41
C ILE A 227 16.36 3.99 5.94
N LEU A 228 15.95 2.78 5.54
CA LEU A 228 15.44 2.48 4.21
C LEU A 228 13.96 2.15 4.32
N LEU A 229 13.14 2.79 3.48
CA LEU A 229 11.68 2.58 3.44
C LEU A 229 11.35 1.86 2.13
N HIS A 230 10.81 0.64 2.22
CA HIS A 230 10.52 -0.20 1.05
C HIS A 230 9.07 -0.04 0.60
N THR A 231 8.84 0.46 -0.62
CA THR A 231 7.49 0.62 -1.19
C THR A 231 6.91 -0.67 -1.78
N ASN A 232 7.69 -1.76 -1.79
CA ASN A 232 7.34 -3.06 -2.36
C ASN A 232 6.72 -2.94 -3.77
N PHE A 233 7.37 -2.18 -4.66
CA PHE A 233 6.85 -1.98 -6.02
C PHE A 233 7.12 -3.20 -6.92
N PRO A 234 6.15 -3.62 -7.75
CA PRO A 234 6.37 -4.69 -8.73
C PRO A 234 7.51 -4.38 -9.68
N GLY A 235 8.33 -5.39 -9.99
CA GLY A 235 9.52 -5.19 -10.82
C GLY A 235 10.73 -4.65 -10.06
N HIS A 236 10.74 -4.75 -8.73
CA HIS A 236 11.94 -4.64 -7.92
C HIS A 236 12.45 -6.04 -7.56
N TYR A 237 13.77 -6.23 -7.43
CA TYR A 237 14.32 -7.56 -7.09
C TYR A 237 13.98 -8.00 -5.65
N ASN A 238 13.63 -7.06 -4.76
CA ASN A 238 13.09 -7.35 -3.42
C ASN A 238 11.55 -7.38 -3.38
N PHE A 239 10.87 -7.36 -4.53
CA PHE A 239 9.41 -7.45 -4.55
C PHE A 239 8.96 -8.73 -3.84
N ASN A 240 7.91 -8.60 -3.02
CA ASN A 240 7.37 -9.65 -2.15
C ASN A 240 8.28 -10.10 -1.00
N MET A 241 9.46 -9.49 -0.81
CA MET A 241 10.31 -9.74 0.36
C MET A 241 9.94 -8.83 1.54
N TYR A 242 9.53 -7.60 1.27
CA TYR A 242 9.12 -6.63 2.28
C TYR A 242 7.63 -6.34 2.18
N HIS A 243 7.01 -6.10 3.33
CA HIS A 243 5.76 -5.37 3.39
C HIS A 243 5.94 -3.95 2.83
N ARG A 244 4.89 -3.38 2.25
CA ARG A 244 4.95 -1.99 1.78
C ARG A 244 4.98 -1.07 3.00
N CYS A 245 6.02 -0.27 3.12
CA CYS A 245 6.06 0.85 4.05
C CYS A 245 5.25 2.00 3.46
N ASN A 246 4.06 2.24 4.00
CA ASN A 246 3.21 3.38 3.64
C ASN A 246 3.71 4.64 4.33
N PHE A 247 4.83 5.18 3.84
CA PHE A 247 5.43 6.36 4.43
C PHE A 247 4.70 7.66 4.02
N ASP A 248 4.79 8.68 4.86
CA ASP A 248 4.45 10.07 4.56
C ASP A 248 5.62 10.97 4.96
N LEU A 249 6.15 11.68 3.97
CA LEU A 249 7.29 12.58 4.09
C LEU A 249 6.82 13.97 3.67
N SER A 250 6.75 14.90 4.63
CA SER A 250 6.45 16.31 4.36
C SER A 250 7.74 17.08 4.12
N VAL A 251 7.85 17.77 3.00
CA VAL A 251 9.03 18.58 2.65
C VAL A 251 8.59 19.99 2.30
N ASP A 252 9.20 20.99 2.92
CA ASP A 252 8.94 22.38 2.58
C ASP A 252 9.75 22.77 1.33
N PRO A 253 9.10 23.28 0.26
CA PRO A 253 9.83 23.62 -0.96
C PRO A 253 10.69 24.85 -0.69
N HIS A 254 12.01 24.65 -0.65
CA HIS A 254 12.99 25.74 -0.60
C HIS A 254 12.95 26.57 -1.90
N SER A 255 12.02 27.52 -1.98
CA SER A 255 11.99 28.76 -2.80
C SER A 255 10.57 29.08 -3.28
N SER A 256 9.81 29.82 -2.48
CA SER A 256 9.06 30.93 -3.05
C SER A 256 9.07 32.11 -2.08
N ILE A 257 9.45 33.28 -2.59
CA ILE A 257 9.47 34.59 -1.92
C ILE A 257 8.03 35.09 -1.65
N ILE A 258 7.04 34.20 -1.69
CA ILE A 258 5.63 34.54 -1.59
C ILE A 258 5.05 33.70 -0.46
N ASN A 259 4.78 34.37 0.65
CA ASN A 259 3.93 33.92 1.75
C ASN A 259 2.50 33.69 1.24
N THR A 260 2.30 32.67 0.42
CA THR A 260 0.99 32.10 0.17
C THR A 260 0.93 30.79 0.92
N THR A 261 -0.01 30.71 1.84
CA THR A 261 -0.42 29.53 2.60
C THR A 261 -0.44 28.25 1.75
N THR A 262 0.66 27.50 1.71
CA THR A 262 0.72 26.22 1.02
C THR A 262 1.29 25.19 1.97
N ASP A 263 0.44 24.24 2.37
CA ASP A 263 0.84 23.00 3.04
C ASP A 263 2.09 22.43 2.37
N GLY A 264 3.01 21.88 3.19
CA GLY A 264 4.23 21.24 2.71
C GLY A 264 3.96 20.15 1.68
N VAL A 265 4.99 19.81 0.89
CA VAL A 265 4.88 18.79 -0.16
C VAL A 265 4.89 17.41 0.48
N HIS A 266 3.76 16.70 0.37
CA HIS A 266 3.64 15.33 0.89
C HIS A 266 4.09 14.30 -0.15
N ILE A 267 5.20 13.61 0.15
CA ILE A 267 5.69 12.46 -0.60
C ILE A 267 5.26 11.19 0.12
N ARG A 268 4.51 10.35 -0.57
CA ARG A 268 4.00 9.06 -0.09
C ARG A 268 4.55 7.92 -0.93
N ALA A 269 4.34 6.70 -0.46
CA ALA A 269 4.77 5.47 -1.15
C ALA A 269 4.20 5.32 -2.58
N ASP A 270 3.09 5.98 -2.89
CA ASP A 270 2.42 6.00 -4.20
C ASP A 270 2.63 7.30 -5.00
N THR A 271 3.36 8.27 -4.46
CA THR A 271 3.68 9.51 -5.16
C THR A 271 4.50 9.22 -6.41
N LYS A 272 4.04 9.74 -7.55
CA LYS A 272 4.72 9.59 -8.83
C LYS A 272 6.01 10.40 -8.85
N TRP A 273 7.08 9.81 -9.38
CA TRP A 273 8.39 10.47 -9.48
C TRP A 273 8.34 11.81 -10.23
N GLU A 274 7.52 11.90 -11.27
CA GLU A 274 7.35 13.14 -12.04
C GLU A 274 6.80 14.29 -11.17
N SER A 275 5.95 13.97 -10.18
CA SER A 275 5.43 14.96 -9.21
C SER A 275 6.52 15.43 -8.26
N VAL A 276 7.40 14.52 -7.82
CA VAL A 276 8.53 14.86 -6.95
C VAL A 276 9.49 15.78 -7.69
N CYS A 277 9.85 15.47 -8.94
CA CYS A 277 10.71 16.32 -9.78
C CYS A 277 10.11 17.68 -10.11
N GLY A 278 8.77 17.77 -10.21
CA GLY A 278 8.10 19.04 -10.49
C GLY A 278 8.09 20.00 -9.29
N THR A 279 8.22 19.46 -8.07
CA THR A 279 8.04 20.22 -6.83
C THR A 279 9.35 20.42 -6.08
N LEU A 280 10.20 19.40 -6.05
CA LEU A 280 11.53 19.44 -5.46
C LEU A 280 12.59 19.49 -6.56
N LYS A 281 13.83 19.82 -6.21
CA LYS A 281 14.98 19.82 -7.13
C LYS A 281 15.93 18.64 -6.83
N PRO A 282 15.63 17.42 -7.32
CA PRO A 282 16.57 16.31 -7.23
C PRO A 282 17.92 16.59 -7.89
N SER A 283 18.93 15.84 -7.48
CA SER A 283 20.26 15.85 -8.10
C SER A 283 20.17 15.57 -9.60
N SER A 284 20.81 16.41 -10.43
CA SER A 284 20.78 16.25 -11.90
C SER A 284 21.45 14.98 -12.41
N ARG A 285 22.33 14.36 -11.61
CA ARG A 285 23.07 13.14 -11.96
C ARG A 285 22.72 12.02 -10.98
N PRO A 286 21.83 11.08 -11.33
CA PRO A 286 21.54 9.94 -10.48
C PRO A 286 22.72 8.96 -10.42
N VAL A 287 22.80 8.23 -9.31
CA VAL A 287 23.65 7.04 -9.21
C VAL A 287 22.89 5.86 -9.81
N VAL A 288 23.49 5.18 -10.79
CA VAL A 288 22.90 3.98 -11.38
C VAL A 288 23.20 2.78 -10.50
N LEU A 289 22.15 2.14 -9.97
CA LEU A 289 22.28 0.95 -9.15
C LEU A 289 21.99 -0.30 -9.99
N ASN A 290 23.06 -0.99 -10.39
CA ASN A 290 22.96 -2.25 -11.12
C ASN A 290 23.25 -3.43 -10.18
N ARG A 291 22.25 -4.29 -9.98
CA ARG A 291 22.34 -5.49 -9.13
C ARG A 291 22.36 -6.79 -9.92
N ALA A 292 22.76 -6.75 -11.20
CA ALA A 292 22.79 -7.93 -12.07
C ALA A 292 23.84 -8.99 -11.68
N SER A 293 24.82 -8.66 -10.83
CA SER A 293 26.03 -9.48 -10.60
C SER A 293 26.28 -9.86 -9.13
N THR A 294 25.27 -9.83 -8.26
CA THR A 294 25.38 -10.42 -6.91
C THR A 294 25.11 -11.92 -6.97
N THR A 295 25.99 -12.71 -6.33
CA THR A 295 26.08 -14.18 -6.42
C THR A 295 24.78 -14.95 -6.12
N ASN A 296 23.76 -14.31 -5.52
CA ASN A 296 22.50 -14.94 -5.13
C ASN A 296 21.23 -14.15 -5.51
N THR A 297 21.33 -13.11 -6.33
CA THR A 297 20.19 -12.25 -6.71
C THR A 297 20.46 -11.64 -8.09
N SER A 298 20.11 -12.36 -9.15
CA SER A 298 20.01 -11.75 -10.48
C SER A 298 18.79 -10.83 -10.47
N ASN A 299 18.98 -9.54 -10.79
CA ASN A 299 17.87 -8.60 -10.93
C ASN A 299 17.36 -8.64 -12.38
N PRO A 300 16.22 -9.29 -12.67
CA PRO A 300 15.69 -9.41 -14.03
C PRO A 300 15.08 -8.10 -14.53
N PHE A 301 14.88 -7.10 -13.67
CA PHE A 301 14.13 -5.88 -13.97
C PHE A 301 15.01 -4.70 -14.41
N GLY A 302 16.34 -4.90 -14.50
CA GLY A 302 17.29 -3.88 -14.90
C GLY A 302 17.72 -2.96 -13.74
N SER A 303 18.54 -1.96 -14.04
CA SER A 303 19.06 -1.03 -13.04
C SER A 303 18.01 -0.03 -12.56
N THR A 304 18.15 0.42 -11.32
CA THR A 304 17.41 1.55 -10.75
C THR A 304 18.30 2.80 -10.72
N LEU A 305 17.68 3.96 -10.56
CA LEU A 305 18.35 5.26 -10.46
C LEU A 305 18.12 5.85 -9.07
N CYS A 306 19.20 6.19 -8.38
CA CYS A 306 19.14 6.82 -7.06
C CYS A 306 19.42 8.32 -7.21
N TYR A 307 18.42 9.15 -6.90
CA TYR A 307 18.52 10.60 -6.91
C TYR A 307 18.62 11.12 -5.49
N GLY A 308 19.60 11.99 -5.22
CA GLY A 308 19.65 12.73 -3.96
C GLY A 308 18.64 13.88 -3.99
N VAL A 309 17.87 14.03 -2.92
CA VAL A 309 16.92 15.14 -2.72
C VAL A 309 17.16 15.62 -1.30
N GLU A 310 17.76 16.81 -1.15
CA GLU A 310 18.15 17.34 0.16
C GLU A 310 18.98 16.32 0.98
N ASP A 311 18.41 15.79 2.06
CA ASP A 311 19.02 14.84 2.99
C ASP A 311 18.53 13.39 2.81
N PHE A 312 17.70 13.12 1.79
CA PHE A 312 17.21 11.79 1.46
C PHE A 312 17.55 11.36 0.02
N ILE A 313 17.29 10.08 -0.28
CA ILE A 313 17.57 9.49 -1.59
C ILE A 313 16.32 8.77 -2.08
N CYS A 314 15.90 9.07 -3.30
CA CYS A 314 14.84 8.35 -3.99
C CYS A 314 15.42 7.33 -4.96
N GLU A 315 15.11 6.04 -4.75
CA GLU A 315 15.38 4.98 -5.72
C GLU A 315 14.19 4.87 -6.69
N VAL A 316 14.45 5.06 -7.98
CA VAL A 316 13.42 5.16 -9.03
C VAL A 316 13.70 4.13 -10.11
N ARG A 317 12.66 3.45 -10.57
CA ARG A 317 12.75 2.54 -11.72
C ARG A 317 12.71 3.33 -13.03
N THR A 318 13.61 3.04 -13.96
CA THR A 318 13.50 3.49 -15.34
C THR A 318 12.35 2.78 -16.02
N ARG A 319 11.41 3.54 -16.62
CA ARG A 319 10.44 2.95 -17.54
C ARG A 319 11.23 2.49 -18.78
N ARG A 320 11.12 1.21 -19.11
CA ARG A 320 11.42 0.69 -20.45
C ARG A 320 10.14 0.76 -21.27
#